data_AF-A0A967I963-F1
#
_entry.id   AF-A0A967I963-F1
#
_cell.length_a   1.000
_cell.length_b   1.000
_cell.length_c   1.000
_cell.angle_alpha   90.00
_cell.angle_beta   90.00
_cell.angle_gamma   90.00
#
_symmetry.space_group_name_H-M   'P 1'
#
loop_
_entity.id
_entity.type
_entity.pdbx_description
1 polymer ?
#
loop_
_entity_poly.entity_id
_entity_poly.type
_entity_poly.pdbx_seq_one_letter_code
_entity_poly.pdbx_strand_id
1 'polypeptide(L)' 'FEAAFWEFDPGRCAGISPDEEDALCRDERIVRNRQKILTVPHNAVMIIETSRQHDGFGRFIADWPDEDFIGL' A
#
# COMPACT_ATOMS: atom_id res chain seq x y z
N PHE A 1 8.22 8.38 -6.55
CA PHE A 1 7.17 7.83 -5.67
C PHE A 1 7.52 6.40 -5.28
N GLU A 2 7.56 5.46 -6.22
CA GLU A 2 7.96 4.05 -5.98
C GLU A 2 9.31 3.87 -5.26
N ALA A 3 10.37 4.55 -5.72
CA ALA A 3 11.68 4.50 -5.05
C ALA A 3 11.68 5.08 -3.62
N ALA A 4 10.71 5.94 -3.28
CA ALA A 4 10.55 6.45 -1.92
C ALA A 4 9.83 5.44 -1.01
N PHE A 5 9.07 4.51 -1.59
CA PHE A 5 8.33 3.45 -0.90
C PHE A 5 8.96 2.07 -1.14
N TRP A 6 10.28 1.99 -1.29
CA TRP A 6 11.02 0.72 -1.41
C TRP A 6 10.45 -0.24 -2.46
N GLU A 7 10.18 0.28 -3.67
CA GLU A 7 9.60 -0.52 -4.76
C GLU A 7 8.25 -1.16 -4.40
N PHE A 8 7.54 -0.57 -3.42
CA PHE A 8 6.28 -1.04 -2.87
C PHE A 8 6.33 -2.44 -2.27
N ASP A 9 7.46 -2.84 -1.68
CA ASP A 9 7.50 -4.04 -0.85
C ASP A 9 6.42 -3.95 0.25
N PRO A 10 5.39 -4.82 0.24
CA PRO A 10 4.27 -4.69 1.16
C PRO A 10 4.69 -4.84 2.62
N GLY A 11 5.67 -5.71 2.91
CA GLY A 11 6.17 -5.93 4.26
C GLY A 11 6.83 -4.69 4.82
N ARG A 12 7.68 -4.03 4.02
CA ARG A 12 8.37 -2.80 4.39
C ARG A 12 7.40 -1.63 4.50
N CYS A 13 6.46 -1.52 3.55
CA CYS A 13 5.45 -0.47 3.54
C CYS A 13 4.48 -0.58 4.72
N ALA A 14 4.10 -1.79 5.13
CA ALA A 14 3.24 -2.00 6.29
C ALA A 14 3.92 -1.60 7.62
N GLY A 15 5.26 -1.67 7.66
CA GLY A 15 6.07 -1.39 8.85
C GLY A 15 6.68 0.01 8.93
N ILE A 16 6.15 0.99 8.19
CA ILE A 16 6.66 2.37 8.23
C ILE A 16 6.52 2.95 9.65
N SER A 17 7.63 3.42 10.20
CA SER A 17 7.63 4.12 11.50
C SER A 17 7.19 5.59 11.37
N PRO A 18 6.76 6.23 12.47
CA PRO A 18 6.38 7.66 12.45
C PRO A 18 7.50 8.59 11.96
N ASP A 19 8.75 8.29 12.29
CA ASP A 19 9.91 9.09 11.85
C ASP A 19 10.14 8.96 10.34
N GLU A 20 9.91 7.77 9.77
CA GLU A 20 9.98 7.54 8.33
C GLU A 20 8.81 8.19 7.60
N GLU A 21 7.60 8.18 8.17
CA GLU A 21 6.45 8.93 7.65
C GLU A 21 6.76 10.44 7.56
N ASP A 22 7.32 11.01 8.63
CA ASP A 22 7.71 12.42 8.65
C ASP A 22 8.79 12.73 7.62
N ALA A 23 9.75 11.81 7.42
CA ALA A 23 10.76 11.93 6.36
C ALA A 23 10.13 11.90 4.96
N LEU A 24 9.18 10.99 4.72
CA LEU A 24 8.43 10.92 3.46
C LEU A 24 7.59 12.18 3.22
N CYS A 25 6.97 12.74 4.26
CA CYS A 25 6.22 14.00 4.16
C CYS A 25 7.09 15.20 3.75
N ARG A 26 8.40 15.14 4.01
CA ARG A 26 9.37 16.18 3.66
C ARG A 26 10.10 15.91 2.33
N ASP A 27 9.96 14.71 1.77
CA ASP A 27 10.65 14.33 0.52
C ASP A 27 10.05 15.07 -0.69
N GLU A 28 10.88 15.87 -1.35
CA GLU A 28 10.48 16.68 -2.50
C GLU A 28 10.34 15.87 -3.80
N ARG A 29 10.83 14.62 -3.81
CA ARG A 29 10.72 13.69 -4.95
C ARG A 29 9.33 13.06 -5.06
N ILE A 30 8.47 13.27 -4.08
CA ILE A 30 7.09 12.79 -4.06
C ILE A 30 6.11 13.92 -3.82
N VAL A 31 4.85 13.68 -4.21
CA VAL A 31 3.77 14.61 -3.89
C VAL A 31 3.64 14.66 -2.37
N ARG A 32 3.95 15.82 -1.77
CA ARG A 32 3.82 16.13 -0.34
C ARG A 32 2.36 16.24 0.11
N ASN A 33 1.57 15.22 -0.19
CA ASN A 33 0.22 15.07 0.32
C ASN A 33 0.26 14.00 1.41
N ARG A 34 0.28 14.45 2.67
CA ARG A 34 0.35 13.59 3.85
C ARG A 34 -0.74 12.53 3.87
N GLN A 35 -1.94 12.87 3.41
CA GLN A 35 -3.08 11.95 3.37
C GLN A 35 -2.81 10.79 2.40
N LYS A 36 -2.14 11.03 1.27
CA LYS A 36 -1.71 9.97 0.34
C LYS A 36 -0.54 9.14 0.86
N ILE A 37 0.36 9.74 1.62
CA ILE A 37 1.51 9.02 2.23
C ILE A 37 0.99 8.03 3.28
N LEU A 38 0.06 8.48 4.12
CA LEU A 38 -0.56 7.69 5.18
C LEU A 38 -1.40 6.51 4.65
N THR A 39 -1.94 6.59 3.43
CA THR A 39 -2.68 5.46 2.86
C THR A 39 -1.79 4.28 2.48
N VAL A 40 -0.49 4.49 2.25
CA VAL A 40 0.42 3.41 1.82
C VAL A 40 0.57 2.30 2.86
N PRO A 41 0.88 2.56 4.15
CA PRO A 41 0.98 1.50 5.15
C PRO A 41 -0.36 0.77 5.34
N HIS A 42 -1.48 1.49 5.31
CA HIS A 42 -2.81 0.90 5.43
C HIS A 42 -3.11 -0.06 4.27
N ASN A 43 -2.83 0.36 3.03
CA ASN A 43 -3.02 -0.48 1.85
C ASN A 43 -2.07 -1.68 1.85
N ALA A 44 -0.83 -1.50 2.30
CA ALA A 44 0.14 -2.58 2.40
C ALA A 44 -0.31 -3.67 3.39
N VAL A 45 -0.85 -3.29 4.55
CA VAL A 45 -1.45 -4.24 5.50
C VAL A 45 -2.63 -4.96 4.87
N MET A 46 -3.54 -4.23 4.21
CA MET A 46 -4.69 -4.83 3.51
C MET A 46 -4.25 -5.85 2.46
N ILE A 47 -3.26 -5.51 1.63
CA ILE A 47 -2.71 -6.42 0.61
C ILE A 47 -2.13 -7.69 1.26
N ILE A 48 -1.37 -7.56 2.35
CA ILE A 48 -0.79 -8.71 3.06
C ILE A 48 -1.89 -9.62 3.60
N GLU A 49 -2.89 -9.06 4.28
CA GLU A 49 -3.98 -9.83 4.90
C GLU A 49 -4.85 -10.53 3.83
N THR A 50 -5.21 -9.83 2.77
CA THR A 50 -5.95 -10.41 1.64
C THR A 50 -5.13 -11.48 0.93
N SER A 51 -3.83 -11.26 0.74
CA SER A 51 -2.94 -12.25 0.14
C SER A 51 -2.87 -13.55 0.94
N ARG A 52 -2.92 -13.47 2.27
CA ARG A 52 -2.95 -14.67 3.15
C ARG A 52 -4.26 -15.45 3.03
N GLN A 53 -5.36 -14.77 2.74
CA GLN A 53 -6.70 -15.38 2.66
C GLN A 53 -6.98 -16.02 1.29
N HIS A 54 -6.38 -15.51 0.21
CA HIS A 54 -6.73 -15.85 -1.17
C HIS A 54 -5.59 -16.46 -1.99
N ASP A 55 -4.59 -17.08 -1.34
CA ASP A 55 -3.42 -17.70 -2.01
C ASP A 55 -2.64 -16.71 -2.89
N GLY A 56 -2.57 -15.45 -2.47
CA GLY A 56 -1.97 -14.36 -3.21
C GLY A 56 -2.93 -13.21 -3.53
N PHE A 57 -2.47 -11.98 -3.36
CA PHE A 57 -3.26 -10.79 -3.76
C PHE A 57 -3.54 -10.77 -5.28
N GLY A 58 -2.61 -11.28 -6.10
CA GLY A 58 -2.83 -11.40 -7.54
C GLY A 58 -3.96 -12.37 -7.90
N ARG A 59 -4.09 -13.50 -7.16
CA ARG A 59 -5.20 -14.45 -7.32
C ARG A 59 -6.51 -13.80 -6.93
N PHE A 60 -6.54 -13.10 -5.80
CA PHE A 60 -7.71 -12.35 -5.35
C PHE A 60 -8.23 -11.38 -6.41
N ILE A 61 -7.35 -10.59 -7.03
CA ILE A 61 -7.74 -9.67 -8.11
C ILE A 61 -8.21 -10.43 -9.36
N ALA A 62 -7.58 -11.55 -9.70
CA ALA A 62 -7.97 -12.37 -10.84
C ALA A 62 -9.35 -13.04 -10.68
N ASP A 63 -9.72 -13.38 -9.44
CA ASP A 63 -11.00 -13.99 -9.10
C ASP A 63 -12.09 -12.94 -8.81
N TRP A 64 -11.76 -11.64 -8.89
CA TRP A 64 -12.69 -10.56 -8.61
C TRP A 64 -13.78 -10.48 -9.70
N PRO A 65 -15.07 -10.46 -9.35
CA PRO A 65 -16.16 -10.47 -10.33
C PRO A 65 -16.25 -9.16 -11.13
N ASP A 66 -16.36 -9.29 -12.46
CA ASP A 66 -16.45 -8.15 -13.40
C ASP A 66 -17.70 -7.26 -13.23
N GLU A 67 -18.67 -7.70 -12.43
CA GLU A 67 -19.95 -6.99 -12.21
C GLU A 67 -20.03 -6.27 -10.84
N ASP A 68 -19.05 -6.46 -9.94
CA ASP A 68 -19.04 -5.80 -8.63
C ASP A 68 -17.74 -5.02 -8.42
N PHE A 69 -17.75 -3.72 -8.76
CA PHE A 69 -16.60 -2.83 -8.55
C PHE A 69 -16.64 -2.08 -7.21
N ILE A 70 -17.69 -2.29 -6.38
CA ILE A 70 -17.96 -1.46 -5.20
C ILE A 70 -17.54 -2.15 -3.90
N GLY A 71 -17.44 -3.48 -3.86
CA GLY A 71 -17.08 -4.27 -2.67
C GLY A 71 -15.63 -4.15 -2.17
N LEU A 72 -14.90 -3.09 -2.53
CA LEU A 72 -13.53 -2.79 -2.09
C LEU A 72 -13.49 -2.04 -0.75
#